data_AF-A0A1G1EVB4-F1
#
_entry.id   AF-A0A1G1EVB4-F1
#
_cell.length_a   1.000
_cell.length_b   1.000
_cell.length_c   1.000
_cell.angle_alpha   90.00
_cell.angle_beta   90.00
_cell.angle_gamma   90.00
#
_symmetry.space_group_name_H-M   'P 1'
#
loop_
_entity.id
_entity.type
_entity.pdbx_description
1 polymer ?
#
loop_
_entity_poly.entity_id
_entity_poly.type
_entity_poly.pdbx_seq_one_letter_code
_entity_poly.pdbx_strand_id
1 'polypeptide(L)'
;MSKKIYVLFTVVFVLALVGGIYFSTADARKDMPAGKPVKAEECYSCHSDIKDFHAKGKHAKVNCVECHEGLDKHMKEGANAKPMTKTDHATCGKCHKEQYESFVAVNLESKAKVEKATFKSRSPLFDKLMMPHGFTKEHAEPRSHIFMLTDHLTVDRGYGGRFQLKDWKKITDAKGAEKSAWEVLVDKDPSSSAQKAFIPQSATAANPVCLTCKTQDHIMKWKYMGDKDPRAQWDRTSKVVDFARDLQHPINCYACHDPHSAQPRVVRDALIEAVVDRGEGTYPYDKEKSKKITMKKVTFRDFRAIGILNKADSNLMCAQCHVEYNCNPGHDPKTGASIGMGDRRTNYFPWVNVFDINKRYDEIGFKDFKHGITGASLTKMQHPEAESFWGSKHEKAGVECKDCHMPRVKKGAKTYTWHGQKSARYMEKATCVKCHPSWTEKEADYQIDAIQNYIKGKLTKAEFWLGQFIDTFAKAKKAGVSEDVLKEARKLHDTAHSYWEWWTAENSDGFHNPDGARESLARSIDASQKGIKVLNDAMAAKTAAK
;
A
#
# COMPACT_ATOMS: atom_id res chain seq x y z
N MET A 1 55.04 10.17 53.92
CA MET A 1 55.28 11.59 53.60
C MET A 1 54.69 11.85 52.20
N SER A 2 53.47 12.41 52.06
CA SER A 2 53.17 13.86 51.92
C SER A 2 53.95 14.50 50.75
N LYS A 3 53.39 15.11 49.69
CA LYS A 3 52.20 15.96 49.56
C LYS A 3 51.84 16.19 48.06
N LYS A 4 50.53 16.11 47.75
CA LYS A 4 49.69 16.96 46.88
C LYS A 4 50.27 17.58 45.58
N ILE A 5 49.72 17.18 44.43
CA ILE A 5 49.30 18.10 43.35
C ILE A 5 47.86 17.76 42.93
N TYR A 6 47.07 18.81 42.75
CA TYR A 6 45.62 18.88 42.63
C TYR A 6 45.10 18.55 41.22
N VAL A 7 43.89 17.95 41.20
CA VAL A 7 42.73 18.26 40.35
C VAL A 7 42.95 18.36 38.85
N LEU A 8 42.35 17.42 38.10
CA LEU A 8 41.20 17.65 37.21
C LEU A 8 41.02 16.40 36.31
N PHE A 9 40.13 15.45 36.62
CA PHE A 9 39.58 14.51 35.62
C PHE A 9 38.42 13.73 36.24
N THR A 10 37.26 14.38 36.36
CA THR A 10 36.02 13.67 36.71
C THR A 10 34.78 14.34 36.12
N VAL A 11 34.77 14.69 34.83
CA VAL A 11 33.50 14.99 34.12
C VAL A 11 33.63 14.73 32.62
N VAL A 12 33.78 13.49 32.15
CA VAL A 12 33.39 13.13 30.76
C VAL A 12 33.07 11.63 30.68
N PHE A 13 31.98 11.14 31.28
CA PHE A 13 31.44 9.82 30.90
C PHE A 13 29.97 9.58 31.26
N VAL A 14 29.11 10.61 31.25
CA VAL A 14 27.65 10.45 31.49
C VAL A 14 26.77 11.25 30.51
N LEU A 15 27.22 11.52 29.29
CA LEU A 15 26.37 12.15 28.26
C LEU A 15 26.39 11.42 26.90
N ALA A 16 26.47 10.08 26.93
CA ALA A 16 26.45 9.25 25.72
C ALA A 16 25.25 8.27 25.64
N LEU A 17 24.19 8.45 26.46
CA LEU A 17 23.07 7.50 26.51
C LEU A 17 21.66 8.07 26.33
N VAL A 18 21.50 9.32 25.88
CA VAL A 18 20.17 9.85 25.51
C VAL A 18 20.24 10.61 24.20
N GLY A 19 20.25 9.87 23.11
CA GLY A 19 20.19 10.42 21.76
C GLY A 19 20.40 9.31 20.75
N GLY A 20 19.32 8.66 20.31
CA GLY A 20 19.38 7.73 19.20
C GLY A 20 20.01 8.44 18.00
N ILE A 21 21.22 8.02 17.64
CA ILE A 21 21.92 8.49 16.45
C ILE A 21 21.19 7.86 15.27
N TYR A 22 20.16 8.56 14.79
CA TYR A 22 19.63 8.31 13.46
C TYR A 22 20.71 8.76 12.47
N PHE A 23 21.29 7.82 11.73
CA PHE A 23 22.11 8.12 10.56
C PHE A 23 21.24 8.78 9.49
N SER A 24 21.00 10.09 9.63
CA SER A 24 20.49 10.92 8.54
C SER A 24 21.70 11.48 7.79
N THR A 25 21.97 10.96 6.60
CA THR A 25 22.92 11.58 5.66
C THR A 25 22.23 12.61 4.76
N ALA A 26 21.04 13.08 5.11
CA ALA A 26 20.26 13.97 4.26
C ALA A 26 20.78 15.41 4.28
N ASP A 27 21.65 15.75 3.33
CA ASP A 27 21.82 17.13 2.91
C ASP A 27 20.76 17.45 1.84
N ALA A 28 19.81 18.32 2.20
CA ALA A 28 18.95 18.98 1.21
C ALA A 28 19.87 19.70 0.21
N ARG A 29 19.69 19.44 -1.09
CA ARG A 29 20.47 20.11 -2.15
C ARG A 29 20.39 21.62 -1.95
N LYS A 30 21.52 22.24 -1.60
CA LYS A 30 21.74 23.67 -1.83
C LYS A 30 21.97 23.87 -3.32
N ASP A 31 21.25 24.83 -3.88
CA ASP A 31 21.53 25.51 -5.14
C ASP A 31 21.15 24.78 -6.45
N MET A 32 19.87 24.88 -6.81
CA MET A 32 19.45 25.08 -8.21
C MET A 32 19.00 26.53 -8.36
N PRO A 33 19.28 27.22 -9.49
CA PRO A 33 18.87 28.61 -9.67
C PRO A 33 17.36 28.75 -9.51
N ALA A 34 16.93 29.62 -8.60
CA ALA A 34 15.53 29.96 -8.43
C ALA A 34 15.01 30.54 -9.75
N GLY A 35 13.95 29.94 -10.30
CA GLY A 35 13.29 30.50 -11.47
C GLY A 35 12.73 31.89 -11.13
N LYS A 36 12.63 32.77 -12.13
CA LYS A 36 12.08 34.10 -11.92
C LYS A 36 10.64 33.98 -11.40
N PRO A 37 10.31 34.59 -10.25
CA PRO A 37 8.94 34.57 -9.72
C PRO A 37 7.95 35.11 -10.76
N VAL A 38 6.81 34.42 -10.89
CA VAL A 38 5.70 34.87 -11.76
C VAL A 38 4.61 35.55 -10.94
N LYS A 39 3.80 36.39 -11.56
CA LYS A 39 2.60 36.95 -10.92
C LYS A 39 1.49 35.90 -10.94
N ALA A 40 1.12 35.38 -9.76
CA ALA A 40 0.12 34.33 -9.65
C ALA A 40 -1.25 34.77 -10.19
N GLU A 41 -1.56 36.06 -10.11
CA GLU A 41 -2.78 36.68 -10.65
C GLU A 41 -2.92 36.48 -12.16
N GLU A 42 -1.81 36.52 -12.90
CA GLU A 42 -1.82 36.26 -14.34
C GLU A 42 -2.19 34.80 -14.62
N CYS A 43 -1.70 33.86 -13.81
CA CYS A 43 -2.06 32.44 -13.92
C CYS A 43 -3.53 32.20 -13.57
N TYR A 44 -4.05 32.87 -12.54
CA TYR A 44 -5.44 32.70 -12.08
C TYR A 44 -6.48 33.10 -13.12
N SER A 45 -6.14 33.95 -14.09
CA SER A 45 -7.04 34.34 -15.19
C SER A 45 -7.52 33.13 -16.01
N CYS A 46 -6.67 32.11 -16.16
CA CYS A 46 -6.98 30.86 -16.87
C CYS A 46 -7.18 29.65 -15.93
N HIS A 47 -6.79 29.78 -14.65
CA HIS A 47 -6.80 28.72 -13.65
C HIS A 47 -7.60 29.11 -12.40
N SER A 48 -8.87 29.50 -12.59
CA SER A 48 -9.78 29.90 -11.52
C SER A 48 -9.91 28.83 -10.43
N ASP A 49 -9.98 27.55 -10.82
CA ASP A 49 -10.06 26.43 -9.88
C ASP A 49 -8.83 26.38 -8.96
N ILE A 50 -7.66 26.79 -9.45
CA ILE A 50 -6.43 26.82 -8.65
C ILE A 50 -6.40 28.05 -7.74
N LYS A 51 -6.94 29.19 -8.19
CA LYS A 51 -7.06 30.40 -7.36
C LYS A 51 -7.80 30.11 -6.06
N ASP A 52 -8.89 29.35 -6.12
CA ASP A 52 -9.69 29.02 -4.94
C ASP A 52 -8.96 28.17 -3.91
N PHE A 53 -7.97 27.38 -4.35
CA PHE A 53 -7.11 26.61 -3.48
C PHE A 53 -5.93 27.41 -2.97
N HIS A 54 -5.20 28.04 -3.89
CA HIS A 54 -3.91 28.66 -3.60
C HIS A 54 -4.07 29.95 -2.80
N ALA A 55 -4.93 30.87 -3.25
CA ALA A 55 -5.07 32.18 -2.62
C ALA A 55 -5.62 32.12 -1.17
N LYS A 56 -6.37 31.06 -0.84
CA LYS A 56 -6.99 30.85 0.48
C LYS A 56 -6.19 29.88 1.37
N GLY A 57 -5.21 29.17 0.82
CA GLY A 57 -4.48 28.12 1.51
C GLY A 57 -3.23 28.61 2.25
N LYS A 58 -2.56 27.69 2.97
CA LYS A 58 -1.29 28.01 3.66
C LYS A 58 -0.13 28.22 2.69
N HIS A 59 -0.30 27.83 1.43
CA HIS A 59 0.66 28.03 0.35
C HIS A 59 0.40 29.29 -0.47
N ALA A 60 -0.49 30.20 -0.05
CA ALA A 60 -0.78 31.44 -0.79
C ALA A 60 0.46 32.30 -1.11
N LYS A 61 1.54 32.17 -0.32
CA LYS A 61 2.82 32.87 -0.54
C LYS A 61 3.87 32.04 -1.31
N VAL A 62 3.58 30.79 -1.64
CA VAL A 62 4.48 29.92 -2.42
C VAL A 62 4.27 30.21 -3.90
N ASN A 63 5.30 30.71 -4.58
CA ASN A 63 5.21 31.07 -5.99
C ASN A 63 5.09 29.83 -6.90
N CYS A 64 4.36 29.94 -8.01
CA CYS A 64 4.17 28.84 -8.96
C CYS A 64 5.49 28.29 -9.51
N VAL A 65 6.53 29.13 -9.62
CA VAL A 65 7.86 28.75 -10.14
C VAL A 65 8.59 27.72 -9.26
N GLU A 66 8.17 27.55 -8.00
CA GLU A 66 8.77 26.53 -7.14
C GLU A 66 8.48 25.11 -7.65
N CYS A 67 7.33 24.91 -8.29
CA CYS A 67 6.86 23.61 -8.76
C CYS A 67 6.68 23.55 -10.29
N HIS A 68 6.62 24.68 -10.99
CA HIS A 68 6.36 24.73 -12.42
C HIS A 68 7.50 25.40 -13.20
N GLU A 69 7.87 24.80 -14.33
CA GLU A 69 8.87 25.36 -15.25
C GLU A 69 8.30 25.54 -16.66
N GLY A 70 9.01 26.34 -17.48
CA GLY A 70 8.54 26.70 -18.82
C GLY A 70 7.35 27.67 -18.82
N LEU A 71 7.13 28.39 -17.72
CA LEU A 71 5.99 29.30 -17.53
C LEU A 71 5.94 30.40 -18.59
N ASP A 72 7.07 31.00 -18.96
CA ASP A 72 7.11 32.05 -20.00
C ASP A 72 6.59 31.55 -21.36
N LYS A 73 6.92 30.31 -21.73
CA LYS A 73 6.43 29.68 -22.97
C LYS A 73 4.95 29.37 -22.85
N HIS A 74 4.53 28.83 -21.71
CA HIS A 74 3.13 28.54 -21.42
C HIS A 74 2.25 29.80 -21.48
N MET A 75 2.72 30.93 -20.94
CA MET A 75 1.98 32.20 -20.97
C MET A 75 1.79 32.73 -22.39
N LYS A 76 2.71 32.43 -23.33
CA LYS A 76 2.63 32.87 -24.73
C LYS A 76 1.77 31.94 -25.59
N GLU A 77 1.90 30.62 -25.39
CA GLU A 77 1.33 29.60 -26.30
C GLU A 77 0.13 28.85 -25.68
N GLY A 78 -0.19 29.09 -24.41
CA GLY A 78 -1.31 28.47 -23.70
C GLY A 78 -1.22 26.94 -23.68
N ALA A 79 -2.31 26.27 -24.06
CA ALA A 79 -2.42 24.81 -24.04
C ALA A 79 -1.44 24.10 -25.00
N ASN A 80 -0.90 24.80 -26.00
CA ASN A 80 0.07 24.25 -26.95
C ASN A 80 1.46 24.08 -26.32
N ALA A 81 1.76 24.78 -25.22
CA ALA A 81 2.97 24.61 -24.43
C ALA A 81 2.61 24.36 -22.96
N LYS A 82 2.34 23.10 -22.61
CA LYS A 82 2.07 22.72 -21.21
C LYS A 82 3.32 22.96 -20.35
N PRO A 83 3.20 23.59 -19.17
CA PRO A 83 4.33 23.77 -18.27
C PRO A 83 4.77 22.42 -17.70
N MET A 84 6.07 22.28 -17.46
CA MET A 84 6.58 21.13 -16.71
C MET A 84 6.17 21.29 -15.25
N THR A 85 5.74 20.21 -14.60
CA THR A 85 5.39 20.19 -13.18
C THR A 85 6.32 19.23 -12.46
N LYS A 86 7.04 19.75 -11.46
CA LYS A 86 7.94 18.98 -10.61
C LYS A 86 7.17 18.02 -9.73
N THR A 87 7.60 16.77 -9.69
CA THR A 87 6.97 15.74 -8.86
C THR A 87 7.92 15.14 -7.82
N ASP A 88 9.18 15.55 -7.82
CA ASP A 88 10.19 15.11 -6.85
C ASP A 88 9.90 15.60 -5.43
N HIS A 89 10.41 14.88 -4.43
CA HIS A 89 10.18 15.25 -3.03
C HIS A 89 11.10 16.38 -2.58
N ALA A 90 12.30 16.49 -3.16
CA ALA A 90 13.24 17.56 -2.87
C ALA A 90 12.63 18.96 -3.07
N THR A 91 11.71 19.14 -4.03
CA THR A 91 10.94 20.36 -4.23
C THR A 91 10.17 20.77 -2.97
N CYS A 92 9.50 19.82 -2.31
CA CYS A 92 8.84 20.07 -1.03
C CYS A 92 9.85 20.23 0.11
N GLY A 93 10.96 19.48 0.07
CA GLY A 93 12.03 19.47 1.07
C GLY A 93 12.74 20.82 1.25
N LYS A 94 12.69 21.72 0.26
CA LYS A 94 13.20 23.10 0.37
C LYS A 94 12.59 23.86 1.56
N CYS A 95 11.29 23.67 1.79
CA CYS A 95 10.54 24.36 2.85
C CYS A 95 10.11 23.42 3.98
N HIS A 96 10.09 22.11 3.74
CA HIS A 96 9.63 21.08 4.67
C HIS A 96 10.74 20.05 4.96
N LYS A 97 11.92 20.55 5.34
CA LYS A 97 13.14 19.77 5.51
C LYS A 97 12.93 18.59 6.46
N GLU A 98 12.37 18.80 7.64
CA GLU A 98 12.22 17.75 8.65
C GLU A 98 11.28 16.62 8.19
N GLN A 99 10.17 16.95 7.52
CA GLN A 99 9.26 15.98 6.94
C GLN A 99 9.95 15.19 5.82
N TYR A 100 10.62 15.89 4.90
CA TYR A 100 11.36 15.28 3.81
C TYR A 100 12.45 14.32 4.31
N GLU A 101 13.33 14.78 5.21
CA GLU A 101 14.41 13.97 5.78
C GLU A 101 13.88 12.72 6.49
N SER A 102 12.77 12.85 7.22
CA SER A 102 12.16 11.69 7.87
C SER A 102 11.52 10.71 6.90
N PHE A 103 10.94 11.17 5.79
CA PHE A 103 10.37 10.30 4.75
C PHE A 103 11.44 9.47 4.03
N VAL A 104 12.57 10.08 3.70
CA VAL A 104 13.68 9.39 3.02
C VAL A 104 14.50 8.50 3.96
N ALA A 105 14.25 8.56 5.27
CA ALA A 105 14.95 7.75 6.26
C ALA A 105 14.60 6.26 6.09
N VAL A 106 15.63 5.41 6.13
CA VAL A 106 15.46 3.96 6.02
C VAL A 106 15.37 3.34 7.41
N ASN A 107 14.29 2.61 7.67
CA ASN A 107 14.20 1.72 8.81
C ASN A 107 14.94 0.41 8.52
N LEU A 108 16.19 0.29 8.97
CA LEU A 108 17.02 -0.90 8.74
C LEU A 108 16.52 -2.15 9.49
N GLU A 109 15.67 -1.98 10.50
CA GLU A 109 14.98 -3.08 11.16
C GLU A 109 13.95 -3.78 10.25
N SER A 110 13.39 -3.05 9.28
CA SER A 110 12.53 -3.60 8.23
C SER A 110 13.39 -4.20 7.11
N LYS A 111 13.72 -5.48 7.28
CA LYS A 111 14.60 -6.23 6.37
C LYS A 111 14.06 -6.25 4.94
N ALA A 112 14.94 -6.09 3.97
CA ALA A 112 14.59 -6.16 2.55
C ALA A 112 14.51 -7.61 2.05
N LYS A 113 13.64 -7.85 1.06
CA LYS A 113 13.56 -9.13 0.32
C LYS A 113 13.30 -10.37 1.19
N VAL A 114 12.56 -10.21 2.29
CA VAL A 114 12.13 -11.33 3.15
C VAL A 114 10.88 -11.99 2.53
N GLU A 115 11.04 -13.15 1.92
CA GLU A 115 9.93 -13.92 1.32
C GLU A 115 8.94 -14.41 2.38
N LYS A 116 7.64 -14.13 2.15
CA LYS A 116 6.55 -14.52 3.05
C LYS A 116 6.24 -16.01 3.02
N ALA A 117 6.45 -16.66 1.87
CA ALA A 117 6.31 -18.09 1.67
C ALA A 117 7.46 -18.92 2.31
N THR A 118 7.86 -18.56 3.53
CA THR A 118 8.92 -19.27 4.27
C THR A 118 8.47 -19.56 5.69
N PHE A 119 9.01 -20.64 6.28
CA PHE A 119 8.67 -21.04 7.66
C PHE A 119 9.04 -20.00 8.73
N LYS A 120 9.90 -19.02 8.39
CA LYS A 120 10.32 -17.93 9.28
C LYS A 120 9.49 -16.67 9.12
N SER A 121 8.61 -16.60 8.11
CA SER A 121 7.83 -15.42 7.78
C SER A 121 6.32 -15.72 7.92
N ARG A 122 5.50 -14.97 7.19
CA ARG A 122 4.07 -14.79 7.46
C ARG A 122 3.21 -15.98 7.06
N SER A 123 3.60 -16.74 6.04
CA SER A 123 2.73 -17.77 5.46
C SER A 123 3.51 -18.99 4.94
N PRO A 124 3.87 -19.94 5.82
CA PRO A 124 4.68 -21.09 5.47
C PRO A 124 4.14 -21.98 4.34
N LEU A 125 2.81 -22.06 4.16
CA LEU A 125 2.18 -22.87 3.11
C LEU A 125 1.66 -22.05 1.92
N PHE A 126 2.05 -20.78 1.81
CA PHE A 126 1.51 -19.84 0.81
C PHE A 126 1.48 -20.41 -0.61
N ASP A 127 2.58 -21.00 -1.09
CA ASP A 127 2.67 -21.52 -2.46
C ASP A 127 1.60 -22.56 -2.77
N LYS A 128 1.34 -23.48 -1.84
CA LYS A 128 0.31 -24.51 -2.01
C LYS A 128 -1.09 -23.90 -2.06
N LEU A 129 -1.35 -22.92 -1.20
CA LEU A 129 -2.68 -22.33 -1.01
C LEU A 129 -3.01 -21.28 -2.08
N MET A 130 -2.00 -20.75 -2.77
CA MET A 130 -2.13 -19.68 -3.76
C MET A 130 -1.90 -20.14 -5.20
N MET A 131 -1.44 -21.36 -5.44
CA MET A 131 -1.09 -21.78 -6.80
C MET A 131 -2.30 -21.71 -7.78
N PRO A 132 -2.10 -21.28 -9.04
CA PRO A 132 -0.84 -20.84 -9.65
C PRO A 132 -0.66 -19.31 -9.63
N HIS A 133 -1.29 -18.60 -8.69
CA HIS A 133 -1.32 -17.13 -8.67
C HIS A 133 0.10 -16.54 -8.70
N GLY A 134 0.28 -15.41 -9.38
CA GLY A 134 1.61 -14.82 -9.63
C GLY A 134 2.39 -14.45 -8.36
N PHE A 135 1.72 -14.32 -7.21
CA PHE A 135 2.37 -14.09 -5.92
C PHE A 135 3.22 -15.29 -5.44
N THR A 136 3.01 -16.49 -5.99
CA THR A 136 3.88 -17.67 -5.77
C THR A 136 5.27 -17.55 -6.42
N LYS A 137 5.54 -16.47 -7.18
CA LYS A 137 6.87 -16.21 -7.74
C LYS A 137 7.77 -15.42 -6.80
N GLU A 138 7.24 -14.39 -6.16
CA GLU A 138 7.88 -13.66 -5.06
C GLU A 138 6.79 -12.87 -4.34
N HIS A 139 6.75 -12.95 -3.01
CA HIS A 139 5.93 -12.12 -2.15
C HIS A 139 6.72 -11.71 -0.89
N ALA A 140 7.64 -10.78 -1.07
CA ALA A 140 8.38 -10.23 0.07
C ALA A 140 7.49 -9.40 1.03
N GLU A 141 7.88 -9.38 2.31
CA GLU A 141 7.40 -8.43 3.33
C GLU A 141 7.69 -6.97 2.93
N PRO A 142 6.85 -6.00 3.37
CA PRO A 142 7.09 -4.59 3.07
C PRO A 142 8.31 -4.04 3.82
N ARG A 143 8.94 -3.04 3.20
CA ARG A 143 10.01 -2.23 3.81
C ARG A 143 9.71 -0.73 3.69
N SER A 144 10.68 0.11 4.05
CA SER A 144 10.54 1.57 4.06
C SER A 144 9.98 2.12 2.74
N HIS A 145 9.04 3.06 2.84
CA HIS A 145 8.28 3.61 1.71
C HIS A 145 9.11 4.17 0.56
N ILE A 146 10.31 4.68 0.83
CA ILE A 146 11.21 5.22 -0.19
C ILE A 146 11.54 4.21 -1.29
N PHE A 147 11.42 2.90 -1.02
CA PHE A 147 11.73 1.84 -1.98
C PHE A 147 10.51 1.28 -2.72
N MET A 148 9.29 1.78 -2.47
CA MET A 148 8.08 1.12 -2.98
C MET A 148 8.03 1.01 -4.50
N LEU A 149 8.48 2.04 -5.23
CA LEU A 149 8.53 2.00 -6.69
C LEU A 149 9.64 1.05 -7.17
N THR A 150 10.83 1.13 -6.58
CA THR A 150 11.97 0.27 -6.97
C THR A 150 11.68 -1.21 -6.69
N ASP A 151 11.01 -1.52 -5.58
CA ASP A 151 10.63 -2.87 -5.21
C ASP A 151 9.54 -3.40 -6.15
N HIS A 152 8.55 -2.57 -6.47
CA HIS A 152 7.53 -2.95 -7.45
C HIS A 152 8.12 -3.29 -8.82
N LEU A 153 9.12 -2.53 -9.28
CA LEU A 153 9.75 -2.75 -10.57
C LEU A 153 10.64 -4.00 -10.58
N THR A 154 11.26 -4.35 -9.44
CA THR A 154 12.25 -5.43 -9.35
C THR A 154 11.69 -6.75 -8.81
N VAL A 155 10.44 -6.78 -8.35
CA VAL A 155 9.83 -8.01 -7.84
C VAL A 155 9.61 -9.02 -8.97
N ASP A 156 9.94 -10.29 -8.74
CA ASP A 156 9.96 -11.36 -9.73
C ASP A 156 8.57 -11.66 -10.28
N ARG A 157 7.50 -11.35 -9.54
CA ARG A 157 6.12 -11.47 -10.04
C ARG A 157 5.68 -10.35 -11.00
N GLY A 158 6.42 -9.24 -11.06
CA GLY A 158 5.94 -8.00 -11.68
C GLY A 158 6.25 -7.89 -13.18
N TYR A 159 7.53 -7.87 -13.53
CA TYR A 159 8.03 -7.54 -14.86
C TYR A 159 8.90 -8.65 -15.47
N GLY A 160 8.72 -9.90 -15.03
CA GLY A 160 9.48 -11.03 -15.56
C GLY A 160 10.99 -10.96 -15.27
N GLY A 161 11.43 -10.19 -14.26
CA GLY A 161 12.87 -9.94 -14.01
C GLY A 161 13.55 -8.96 -14.99
N ARG A 162 12.75 -8.17 -15.73
CA ARG A 162 13.19 -7.16 -16.70
C ARG A 162 13.96 -6.01 -16.07
N PHE A 163 13.39 -5.39 -15.04
CA PHE A 163 14.05 -4.34 -14.27
C PHE A 163 14.77 -4.96 -13.09
N GLN A 164 16.02 -4.59 -12.87
CA GLN A 164 16.85 -5.11 -11.78
C GLN A 164 17.66 -3.98 -11.16
N LEU A 165 18.17 -4.17 -9.95
CA LEU A 165 19.17 -3.27 -9.39
C LEU A 165 20.40 -3.24 -10.31
N LYS A 166 21.00 -2.05 -10.50
CA LYS A 166 22.28 -1.92 -11.21
C LYS A 166 23.39 -2.73 -10.53
N ASP A 167 23.34 -2.78 -9.20
CA ASP A 167 24.23 -3.55 -8.32
C ASP A 167 23.50 -3.80 -6.99
N TRP A 168 23.78 -4.92 -6.32
CA TRP A 168 23.11 -5.25 -5.04
C TRP A 168 23.37 -4.22 -3.93
N LYS A 169 24.48 -3.46 -3.97
CA LYS A 169 24.74 -2.35 -3.05
C LYS A 169 23.68 -1.24 -3.15
N LYS A 170 22.93 -1.18 -4.26
CA LYS A 170 21.83 -0.22 -4.45
C LYS A 170 20.57 -0.57 -3.65
N ILE A 171 20.50 -1.74 -3.02
CA ILE A 171 19.33 -2.13 -2.21
C ILE A 171 19.07 -1.15 -1.05
N THR A 172 20.10 -0.47 -0.54
CA THR A 172 19.99 0.52 0.55
C THR A 172 20.04 1.98 0.07
N ASP A 173 20.14 2.23 -1.24
CA ASP A 173 20.33 3.56 -1.82
C ASP A 173 19.02 4.38 -1.88
N ALA A 174 18.58 4.83 -0.71
CA ALA A 174 17.35 5.61 -0.56
C ALA A 174 17.40 6.96 -1.29
N LYS A 175 18.56 7.61 -1.36
CA LYS A 175 18.73 8.88 -2.08
C LYS A 175 18.63 8.67 -3.59
N GLY A 176 19.21 7.59 -4.11
CA GLY A 176 19.04 7.20 -5.51
C GLY A 176 17.58 6.94 -5.81
N ALA A 177 16.92 6.10 -5.01
CA ALA A 177 15.49 5.78 -5.17
C ALA A 177 14.56 7.00 -5.04
N GLU A 178 14.88 7.94 -4.14
CA GLU A 178 14.16 9.22 -4.01
C GLU A 178 14.30 10.08 -5.26
N LYS A 179 15.53 10.24 -5.77
CA LYS A 179 15.80 11.07 -6.93
C LYS A 179 15.12 10.51 -8.18
N SER A 180 15.25 9.20 -8.40
CA SER A 180 14.58 8.46 -9.48
C SER A 180 14.87 6.97 -9.35
N ALA A 181 13.87 6.11 -9.54
CA ALA A 181 14.05 4.67 -9.61
C ALA A 181 15.14 4.26 -10.62
N TRP A 182 15.32 5.00 -11.71
CA TRP A 182 16.32 4.72 -12.75
C TRP A 182 17.76 5.07 -12.36
N GLU A 183 17.97 5.74 -11.22
CA GLU A 183 19.31 5.91 -10.63
C GLU A 183 19.84 4.59 -10.04
N VAL A 184 18.93 3.75 -9.55
CA VAL A 184 19.27 2.48 -8.90
C VAL A 184 18.95 1.24 -9.74
N LEU A 185 18.09 1.38 -10.75
CA LEU A 185 17.64 0.29 -11.61
C LEU A 185 18.25 0.30 -13.01
N VAL A 186 18.32 -0.87 -13.63
CA VAL A 186 18.62 -1.09 -15.04
C VAL A 186 17.44 -1.80 -15.71
N ASP A 187 17.18 -1.42 -16.96
CA ASP A 187 16.29 -2.11 -17.88
C ASP A 187 17.12 -3.06 -18.75
N LYS A 188 16.85 -4.37 -18.68
CA LYS A 188 17.60 -5.38 -19.44
C LYS A 188 17.35 -5.37 -20.96
N ASP A 189 16.29 -4.74 -21.44
CA ASP A 189 15.96 -4.69 -22.88
C ASP A 189 15.34 -3.34 -23.28
N PRO A 190 16.09 -2.22 -23.21
CA PRO A 190 15.56 -0.89 -23.49
C PRO A 190 14.90 -0.74 -24.88
N SER A 191 15.25 -1.62 -25.83
CA SER A 191 14.74 -1.64 -27.20
C SER A 191 13.29 -2.12 -27.31
N SER A 192 12.77 -2.85 -26.31
CA SER A 192 11.44 -3.46 -26.34
C SER A 192 10.55 -2.96 -25.20
N SER A 193 9.25 -2.87 -25.45
CA SER A 193 8.21 -2.57 -24.46
C SER A 193 7.41 -3.81 -24.02
N ALA A 194 7.80 -5.01 -24.49
CA ALA A 194 7.02 -6.23 -24.25
C ALA A 194 7.17 -6.71 -22.80
N GLN A 195 6.05 -7.05 -22.16
CA GLN A 195 6.05 -7.86 -20.94
C GLN A 195 6.36 -9.32 -21.32
N LYS A 196 7.51 -9.83 -20.87
CA LYS A 196 7.95 -11.22 -21.05
C LYS A 196 8.83 -11.64 -19.89
N ALA A 197 8.98 -12.94 -19.69
CA ALA A 197 9.93 -13.48 -18.73
C ALA A 197 11.36 -13.32 -19.26
N PHE A 198 12.22 -12.67 -18.47
CA PHE A 198 13.68 -12.60 -18.63
C PHE A 198 14.39 -13.63 -17.73
N ILE A 199 13.70 -14.12 -16.70
CA ILE A 199 14.17 -15.22 -15.83
C ILE A 199 13.06 -16.28 -15.70
N PRO A 200 13.37 -17.59 -15.61
CA PRO A 200 12.34 -18.64 -15.62
C PRO A 200 11.34 -18.58 -14.46
N GLN A 201 11.80 -18.27 -13.25
CA GLN A 201 10.95 -18.23 -12.05
C GLN A 201 10.35 -16.85 -11.80
N SER A 202 9.75 -16.25 -12.83
CA SER A 202 9.11 -14.93 -12.75
C SER A 202 7.70 -14.95 -13.33
N ALA A 203 6.98 -13.84 -13.12
CA ALA A 203 5.70 -13.56 -13.77
C ALA A 203 5.66 -12.10 -14.26
N THR A 204 4.68 -11.79 -15.11
CA THR A 204 4.45 -10.46 -15.69
C THR A 204 3.13 -9.88 -15.20
N ALA A 205 2.88 -9.92 -13.88
CA ALA A 205 1.61 -9.52 -13.30
C ALA A 205 1.42 -7.99 -13.21
N ALA A 206 2.50 -7.21 -13.32
CA ALA A 206 2.41 -5.76 -13.27
C ALA A 206 1.59 -5.23 -14.45
N ASN A 207 0.75 -4.24 -14.15
CA ASN A 207 -0.07 -3.49 -15.11
C ASN A 207 -0.18 -2.03 -14.60
N PRO A 208 -0.73 -1.10 -15.41
CA PRO A 208 -0.73 0.32 -15.06
C PRO A 208 -1.40 0.66 -13.72
N VAL A 209 -2.44 -0.07 -13.31
CA VAL A 209 -3.17 0.23 -12.07
C VAL A 209 -2.27 0.03 -10.84
N CYS A 210 -1.35 -0.94 -10.87
CA CYS A 210 -0.42 -1.20 -9.77
C CYS A 210 0.38 0.06 -9.36
N LEU A 211 0.73 0.91 -10.34
CA LEU A 211 1.58 2.08 -10.15
C LEU A 211 0.88 3.20 -9.39
N THR A 212 -0.46 3.25 -9.41
CA THR A 212 -1.26 4.25 -8.68
C THR A 212 -1.06 4.21 -7.17
N CYS A 213 -0.64 3.06 -6.63
CA CYS A 213 -0.28 2.86 -5.22
C CYS A 213 1.25 2.85 -4.97
N LYS A 214 2.05 3.31 -5.93
CA LYS A 214 3.53 3.33 -5.85
C LYS A 214 4.11 4.71 -6.13
N THR A 215 3.41 5.48 -6.97
CA THR A 215 3.79 6.82 -7.38
C THR A 215 2.56 7.55 -7.90
N GLN A 216 2.62 8.87 -7.94
CA GLN A 216 1.64 9.75 -8.55
C GLN A 216 2.30 10.70 -9.55
N ASP A 217 3.53 10.40 -10.02
CA ASP A 217 4.20 11.17 -11.09
C ASP A 217 3.31 11.35 -12.33
N HIS A 218 2.40 10.41 -12.56
CA HIS A 218 1.44 10.39 -13.65
C HIS A 218 0.13 11.13 -13.37
N ILE A 219 -0.01 11.86 -12.25
CA ILE A 219 -1.27 12.48 -11.84
C ILE A 219 -1.88 13.43 -12.89
N MET A 220 -1.06 14.02 -13.76
CA MET A 220 -1.50 14.88 -14.87
C MET A 220 -1.65 14.14 -16.21
N LYS A 221 -1.29 12.86 -16.25
CA LYS A 221 -1.20 11.99 -17.44
C LYS A 221 -2.21 10.84 -17.43
N TRP A 222 -2.91 10.64 -16.32
CA TRP A 222 -3.87 9.57 -16.05
C TRP A 222 -5.26 10.16 -15.82
N LYS A 223 -6.24 9.73 -16.62
CA LYS A 223 -7.64 10.07 -16.40
C LYS A 223 -8.15 9.38 -15.15
N TYR A 224 -9.10 9.99 -14.44
CA TYR A 224 -9.79 9.39 -13.31
C TYR A 224 -10.22 7.95 -13.61
N MET A 225 -9.83 7.02 -12.73
CA MET A 225 -10.00 5.57 -12.80
C MET A 225 -9.16 4.85 -13.86
N GLY A 226 -8.36 5.57 -14.65
CA GLY A 226 -7.56 5.04 -15.75
C GLY A 226 -8.37 4.78 -17.01
N ASP A 227 -9.44 5.53 -17.20
CA ASP A 227 -10.25 5.42 -18.42
C ASP A 227 -9.53 5.97 -19.64
N LYS A 228 -9.89 5.41 -20.81
CA LYS A 228 -9.41 5.92 -22.09
C LYS A 228 -9.87 7.37 -22.29
N ASP A 229 -8.93 8.22 -22.66
CA ASP A 229 -9.17 9.62 -23.03
C ASP A 229 -8.03 10.08 -23.93
N PRO A 230 -8.30 10.78 -25.05
CA PRO A 230 -7.25 11.28 -25.94
C PRO A 230 -6.24 12.21 -25.25
N ARG A 231 -6.60 12.80 -24.10
CA ARG A 231 -5.72 13.67 -23.30
C ARG A 231 -4.85 12.89 -22.31
N ALA A 232 -5.17 11.63 -22.03
CA ALA A 232 -4.40 10.77 -21.15
C ALA A 232 -3.25 10.13 -21.94
N GLN A 233 -2.05 10.22 -21.39
CA GLN A 233 -0.90 9.49 -21.91
C GLN A 233 -0.95 8.02 -21.46
N TRP A 234 -1.52 7.77 -20.28
CA TRP A 234 -1.58 6.45 -19.66
C TRP A 234 -3.01 6.14 -19.20
N ASP A 235 -3.39 4.87 -19.38
CA ASP A 235 -4.66 4.28 -18.97
C ASP A 235 -4.45 2.82 -18.52
N ARG A 236 -5.49 2.15 -18.03
CA ARG A 236 -5.40 0.76 -17.53
C ARG A 236 -4.87 -0.24 -18.57
N THR A 237 -5.05 0.04 -19.86
CA THR A 237 -4.68 -0.81 -21.00
C THR A 237 -3.32 -0.47 -21.60
N SER A 238 -2.64 0.54 -21.07
CA SER A 238 -1.31 0.95 -21.54
C SER A 238 -0.26 -0.14 -21.37
N LYS A 239 0.77 -0.10 -22.23
CA LYS A 239 1.95 -0.94 -22.09
C LYS A 239 2.69 -0.56 -20.81
N VAL A 240 2.53 -1.36 -19.76
CA VAL A 240 3.07 -1.05 -18.43
C VAL A 240 4.58 -0.85 -18.40
N VAL A 241 5.34 -1.45 -19.31
CA VAL A 241 6.80 -1.24 -19.40
C VAL A 241 7.12 0.19 -19.81
N ASP A 242 6.41 0.73 -20.81
CA ASP A 242 6.59 2.12 -21.24
C ASP A 242 6.09 3.08 -20.17
N PHE A 243 4.98 2.73 -19.51
CA PHE A 243 4.48 3.51 -18.40
C PHE A 243 5.49 3.55 -17.24
N ALA A 244 6.05 2.40 -16.85
CA ALA A 244 7.06 2.31 -15.81
C ALA A 244 8.23 3.26 -16.09
N ARG A 245 8.77 3.26 -17.32
CA ARG A 245 9.89 4.12 -17.75
C ARG A 245 9.61 5.62 -17.59
N ASP A 246 8.35 6.04 -17.61
CA ASP A 246 7.93 7.44 -17.42
C ASP A 246 7.79 7.84 -15.94
N LEU A 247 7.95 6.89 -15.00
CA LEU A 247 7.81 7.09 -13.56
C LEU A 247 9.18 7.11 -12.88
N GLN A 248 9.34 7.93 -11.85
CA GLN A 248 10.64 8.20 -11.23
C GLN A 248 10.60 8.08 -9.71
N HIS A 249 9.63 8.70 -9.05
CA HIS A 249 9.64 8.88 -7.60
C HIS A 249 8.67 7.90 -6.91
N PRO A 250 8.96 7.47 -5.66
CA PRO A 250 7.96 6.77 -4.84
C PRO A 250 6.81 7.71 -4.48
N ILE A 251 5.85 7.25 -3.67
CA ILE A 251 4.63 8.01 -3.36
C ILE A 251 4.92 9.48 -3.01
N ASN A 252 4.39 10.38 -3.83
CA ASN A 252 4.76 11.78 -3.75
C ASN A 252 4.14 12.47 -2.53
N CYS A 253 4.81 13.48 -1.98
CA CYS A 253 4.28 14.27 -0.85
C CYS A 253 2.88 14.81 -1.14
N TYR A 254 2.62 15.15 -2.40
CA TYR A 254 1.34 15.68 -2.83
C TYR A 254 0.22 14.64 -2.92
N ALA A 255 0.48 13.34 -2.70
CA ALA A 255 -0.57 12.34 -2.60
C ALA A 255 -1.47 12.58 -1.38
N CYS A 256 -0.91 13.14 -0.29
CA CYS A 256 -1.63 13.44 0.95
C CYS A 256 -1.83 14.95 1.20
N HIS A 257 -1.03 15.79 0.54
CA HIS A 257 -1.06 17.24 0.72
C HIS A 257 -1.35 17.94 -0.61
N ASP A 258 -2.39 18.77 -0.67
CA ASP A 258 -2.63 19.57 -1.85
C ASP A 258 -1.50 20.60 -2.05
N PRO A 259 -0.78 20.62 -3.17
CA PRO A 259 0.39 21.49 -3.33
C PRO A 259 -0.01 22.96 -3.46
N HIS A 260 -1.26 23.26 -3.84
CA HIS A 260 -1.75 24.63 -4.01
C HIS A 260 -2.20 25.23 -2.69
N SER A 261 -2.93 24.46 -1.86
CA SER A 261 -3.56 24.97 -0.63
C SER A 261 -2.90 24.50 0.67
N ALA A 262 -2.06 23.45 0.60
CA ALA A 262 -1.58 22.64 1.72
C ALA A 262 -2.67 21.90 2.51
N GLN A 263 -3.88 21.78 1.95
CA GLN A 263 -4.97 21.04 2.60
C GLN A 263 -4.72 19.52 2.56
N PRO A 264 -5.23 18.79 3.56
CA PRO A 264 -5.21 17.34 3.54
C PRO A 264 -6.08 16.80 2.39
N ARG A 265 -5.55 15.85 1.64
CA ARG A 265 -6.27 15.24 0.50
C ARG A 265 -5.93 13.78 0.30
N VAL A 266 -6.66 13.17 -0.63
CA VAL A 266 -6.29 11.95 -1.33
C VAL A 266 -6.33 12.21 -2.84
N VAL A 267 -5.54 11.46 -3.60
CA VAL A 267 -5.49 11.50 -5.08
C VAL A 267 -5.78 10.14 -5.70
N ARG A 268 -5.84 9.06 -4.91
CA ARG A 268 -6.20 7.72 -5.39
C ARG A 268 -7.65 7.70 -5.88
N ASP A 269 -7.80 7.50 -7.17
CA ASP A 269 -9.10 7.52 -7.86
C ASP A 269 -10.09 6.47 -7.33
N ALA A 270 -9.67 5.21 -7.12
CA ALA A 270 -10.54 4.15 -6.60
C ALA A 270 -11.02 4.40 -5.17
N LEU A 271 -10.22 5.08 -4.34
CA LEU A 271 -10.66 5.51 -3.01
C LEU A 271 -11.75 6.58 -3.10
N ILE A 272 -11.53 7.57 -3.96
CA ILE A 272 -12.52 8.63 -4.21
C ILE A 272 -13.80 8.02 -4.78
N GLU A 273 -13.68 7.01 -5.65
CA GLU A 273 -14.81 6.33 -6.27
C GLU A 273 -15.62 5.57 -5.21
N ALA A 274 -14.97 4.82 -4.32
CA ALA A 274 -15.65 4.12 -3.22
C ALA A 274 -16.35 5.10 -2.27
N VAL A 275 -15.61 6.09 -1.78
CA VAL A 275 -16.08 7.01 -0.73
C VAL A 275 -17.16 7.95 -1.25
N VAL A 276 -16.97 8.52 -2.45
CA VAL A 276 -17.80 9.60 -2.97
C VAL A 276 -18.75 9.12 -4.06
N ASP A 277 -18.24 8.49 -5.12
CA ASP A 277 -19.08 8.16 -6.29
C ASP A 277 -20.07 7.03 -6.00
N ARG A 278 -19.64 6.01 -5.22
CA ARG A 278 -20.52 4.94 -4.70
C ARG A 278 -21.22 5.31 -3.40
N GLY A 279 -20.88 6.45 -2.80
CA GLY A 279 -21.52 6.95 -1.58
C GLY A 279 -21.30 6.07 -0.34
N GLU A 280 -20.24 5.25 -0.31
CA GLU A 280 -19.98 4.35 0.82
C GLU A 280 -19.45 5.11 2.06
N GLY A 281 -19.02 6.36 1.87
CA GLY A 281 -18.50 7.20 2.94
C GLY A 281 -17.07 6.83 3.35
N THR A 282 -16.50 7.66 4.20
CA THR A 282 -15.11 7.54 4.67
C THR A 282 -14.93 6.43 5.70
N TYR A 283 -15.99 6.13 6.46
CA TYR A 283 -16.07 5.07 7.46
C TYR A 283 -17.37 4.29 7.23
N PRO A 284 -17.39 3.29 6.33
CA PRO A 284 -18.64 2.64 5.89
C PRO A 284 -19.38 1.92 7.03
N TYR A 285 -18.67 1.52 8.09
CA TYR A 285 -19.24 0.90 9.29
C TYR A 285 -19.56 1.89 10.42
N ASP A 286 -19.33 3.19 10.22
CA ASP A 286 -19.74 4.27 11.13
C ASP A 286 -20.23 5.49 10.31
N LYS A 287 -21.53 5.50 10.02
CA LYS A 287 -22.17 6.56 9.23
C LYS A 287 -22.10 7.92 9.91
N GLU A 288 -22.11 7.99 11.24
CA GLU A 288 -22.04 9.25 11.97
C GLU A 288 -20.62 9.84 11.93
N LYS A 289 -19.60 8.98 12.01
CA LYS A 289 -18.22 9.39 11.77
C LYS A 289 -18.02 9.84 10.33
N SER A 290 -18.62 9.16 9.35
CA SER A 290 -18.59 9.57 7.93
C SER A 290 -19.20 10.95 7.68
N LYS A 291 -20.28 11.31 8.38
CA LYS A 291 -20.87 12.66 8.30
C LYS A 291 -19.93 13.76 8.85
N LYS A 292 -19.10 13.42 9.83
CA LYS A 292 -18.16 14.35 10.48
C LYS A 292 -16.82 14.44 9.76
N ILE A 293 -16.36 13.35 9.17
CA ILE A 293 -15.09 13.25 8.46
C ILE A 293 -15.40 13.02 6.99
N THR A 294 -15.43 14.09 6.23
CA THR A 294 -15.94 14.08 4.85
C THR A 294 -14.81 14.18 3.83
N MET A 295 -15.00 13.56 2.68
CA MET A 295 -14.18 13.74 1.49
C MET A 295 -14.99 14.48 0.43
N LYS A 296 -14.49 15.63 -0.04
CA LYS A 296 -15.06 16.38 -1.16
C LYS A 296 -14.28 16.07 -2.43
N LYS A 297 -14.92 15.38 -3.38
CA LYS A 297 -14.36 15.20 -4.72
C LYS A 297 -14.29 16.54 -5.46
N VAL A 298 -13.12 16.84 -6.01
CA VAL A 298 -12.89 18.00 -6.88
C VAL A 298 -12.35 17.50 -8.20
N THR A 299 -13.14 17.70 -9.26
CA THR A 299 -12.81 17.28 -10.62
C THR A 299 -12.20 18.45 -11.38
N PHE A 300 -11.10 18.19 -12.08
CA PHE A 300 -10.40 19.18 -12.87
C PHE A 300 -10.57 18.84 -14.34
N ARG A 301 -11.21 19.75 -15.08
CA ARG A 301 -11.38 19.71 -16.55
C ARG A 301 -11.98 18.37 -17.06
N ASP A 302 -12.86 17.77 -16.26
CA ASP A 302 -13.43 16.44 -16.52
C ASP A 302 -12.38 15.39 -16.93
N PHE A 303 -11.21 15.46 -16.30
CA PHE A 303 -10.07 14.61 -16.63
C PHE A 303 -9.60 13.83 -15.40
N ARG A 304 -9.30 14.52 -14.31
CA ARG A 304 -8.82 13.88 -13.07
C ARG A 304 -9.55 14.44 -11.87
N ALA A 305 -9.53 13.72 -10.75
CA ALA A 305 -10.13 14.18 -9.51
C ALA A 305 -9.17 14.01 -8.32
N ILE A 306 -9.40 14.80 -7.29
CA ILE A 306 -8.80 14.62 -5.96
C ILE A 306 -9.93 14.61 -4.92
N GLY A 307 -9.68 14.02 -3.75
CA GLY A 307 -10.59 14.07 -2.60
C GLY A 307 -10.03 14.99 -1.52
N ILE A 308 -10.58 16.18 -1.34
CA ILE A 308 -10.20 17.09 -0.26
C ILE A 308 -10.85 16.62 1.05
N LEU A 309 -10.04 16.42 2.08
CA LEU A 309 -10.51 16.00 3.38
C LEU A 309 -10.82 17.24 4.24
N ASN A 310 -11.91 17.20 5.00
CA ASN A 310 -12.25 18.31 5.92
C ASN A 310 -11.34 18.37 7.16
N LYS A 311 -10.58 17.30 7.44
CA LYS A 311 -9.51 17.23 8.43
C LYS A 311 -8.35 16.38 7.92
N ALA A 312 -7.18 16.51 8.54
CA ALA A 312 -6.01 15.69 8.23
C ALA A 312 -6.15 14.27 8.83
N ASP A 313 -7.10 13.50 8.31
CA ASP A 313 -7.36 12.12 8.70
C ASP A 313 -6.39 11.17 8.00
N SER A 314 -5.46 10.59 8.79
CA SER A 314 -4.48 9.66 8.25
C SER A 314 -5.04 8.29 7.91
N ASN A 315 -6.19 7.88 8.47
CA ASN A 315 -6.83 6.62 8.07
C ASN A 315 -7.18 6.68 6.57
N LEU A 316 -7.73 7.80 6.11
CA LEU A 316 -8.06 8.00 4.69
C LEU A 316 -6.83 8.24 3.82
N MET A 317 -5.82 8.96 4.33
CA MET A 317 -4.57 9.18 3.58
C MET A 317 -3.82 7.87 3.33
N CYS A 318 -3.73 7.01 4.35
CA CYS A 318 -3.10 5.69 4.27
C CYS A 318 -3.94 4.71 3.42
N ALA A 319 -5.27 4.82 3.48
CA ALA A 319 -6.20 4.02 2.68
C ALA A 319 -6.14 4.29 1.16
N GLN A 320 -5.29 5.22 0.71
CA GLN A 320 -4.98 5.32 -0.72
C GLN A 320 -4.24 4.09 -1.25
N CYS A 321 -3.54 3.37 -0.38
CA CYS A 321 -2.73 2.21 -0.73
C CYS A 321 -2.99 1.02 0.19
N HIS A 322 -3.13 1.24 1.50
CA HIS A 322 -3.26 0.20 2.52
C HIS A 322 -4.71 -0.29 2.66
N VAL A 323 -5.18 -0.90 1.58
CA VAL A 323 -6.53 -1.44 1.39
C VAL A 323 -6.49 -2.76 0.64
N GLU A 324 -7.57 -3.51 0.70
CA GLU A 324 -7.90 -4.55 -0.29
C GLU A 324 -8.28 -3.91 -1.63
N TYR A 325 -7.93 -4.53 -2.76
CA TYR A 325 -8.19 -3.95 -4.08
C TYR A 325 -8.02 -4.92 -5.25
N ASN A 326 -8.80 -4.67 -6.31
CA ASN A 326 -8.43 -5.11 -7.65
C ASN A 326 -7.45 -4.10 -8.28
N CYS A 327 -6.33 -4.62 -8.76
CA CYS A 327 -5.43 -3.94 -9.69
C CYS A 327 -5.02 -4.85 -10.83
N ASN A 328 -5.89 -5.74 -11.28
CA ASN A 328 -5.52 -6.87 -12.13
C ASN A 328 -6.70 -7.34 -12.98
N PRO A 329 -6.42 -8.07 -14.07
CA PRO A 329 -7.45 -8.86 -14.72
C PRO A 329 -7.94 -9.98 -13.80
N GLY A 330 -9.09 -10.56 -14.14
CA GLY A 330 -9.68 -11.68 -13.42
C GLY A 330 -10.66 -12.44 -14.31
N HIS A 331 -11.64 -13.11 -13.70
CA HIS A 331 -12.73 -13.75 -14.41
C HIS A 331 -14.05 -13.62 -13.65
N ASP A 332 -15.15 -13.72 -14.39
CA ASP A 332 -16.48 -13.86 -13.80
C ASP A 332 -16.66 -15.31 -13.31
N PRO A 333 -16.94 -15.55 -12.01
CA PRO A 333 -17.06 -16.91 -11.47
C PRO A 333 -18.32 -17.66 -11.92
N LYS A 334 -19.34 -16.96 -12.42
CA LYS A 334 -20.59 -17.56 -12.92
C LYS A 334 -20.46 -17.99 -14.37
N THR A 335 -19.84 -17.16 -15.21
CA THR A 335 -19.72 -17.41 -16.66
C THR A 335 -18.36 -17.98 -17.08
N GLY A 336 -17.32 -17.78 -16.27
CA GLY A 336 -15.94 -18.10 -16.61
C GLY A 336 -15.29 -17.13 -17.58
N ALA A 337 -15.99 -16.07 -18.00
CA ALA A 337 -15.48 -15.08 -18.94
C ALA A 337 -14.30 -14.28 -18.33
N SER A 338 -13.26 -14.07 -19.13
CA SER A 338 -12.10 -13.26 -18.72
C SER A 338 -12.46 -11.78 -18.63
N ILE A 339 -11.95 -11.12 -17.59
CA ILE A 339 -12.08 -9.68 -17.35
C ILE A 339 -10.71 -9.06 -17.55
N GLY A 340 -10.53 -8.35 -18.66
CA GLY A 340 -9.26 -7.68 -19.00
C GLY A 340 -9.15 -6.28 -18.41
N MET A 341 -7.95 -5.69 -18.45
CA MET A 341 -7.65 -4.35 -17.89
C MET A 341 -8.51 -3.20 -18.45
N GLY A 342 -9.20 -3.40 -19.58
CA GLY A 342 -10.17 -2.42 -20.09
C GLY A 342 -11.38 -2.22 -19.16
N ASP A 343 -11.73 -3.24 -18.37
CA ASP A 343 -12.87 -3.21 -17.47
C ASP A 343 -12.57 -2.37 -16.21
N ARG A 344 -13.56 -1.60 -15.74
CA ARG A 344 -13.46 -0.76 -14.53
C ARG A 344 -13.18 -1.58 -13.28
N ARG A 345 -13.64 -2.83 -13.22
CA ARG A 345 -13.40 -3.75 -12.09
C ARG A 345 -11.92 -4.06 -11.87
N THR A 346 -11.05 -3.78 -12.85
CA THR A 346 -9.59 -3.97 -12.69
C THR A 346 -8.88 -2.81 -11.97
N ASN A 347 -9.61 -1.75 -11.60
CA ASN A 347 -9.17 -0.70 -10.69
C ASN A 347 -10.31 -0.41 -9.71
N TYR A 348 -10.35 -1.16 -8.61
CA TYR A 348 -11.53 -1.18 -7.73
C TYR A 348 -11.14 -1.41 -6.28
N PHE A 349 -11.70 -0.62 -5.36
CA PHE A 349 -11.55 -0.81 -3.92
C PHE A 349 -12.86 -1.40 -3.39
N PRO A 350 -12.92 -2.67 -2.96
CA PRO A 350 -14.15 -3.23 -2.41
C PRO A 350 -14.58 -2.54 -1.13
N TRP A 351 -13.70 -1.85 -0.39
CA TRP A 351 -14.08 -0.92 0.69
C TRP A 351 -15.01 -1.52 1.76
N VAL A 352 -14.81 -2.81 2.05
CA VAL A 352 -15.55 -3.58 3.04
C VAL A 352 -14.58 -4.39 3.88
N ASN A 353 -14.97 -4.75 5.10
CA ASN A 353 -14.15 -5.62 5.94
C ASN A 353 -14.22 -7.09 5.49
N VAL A 354 -13.42 -7.93 6.14
CA VAL A 354 -13.28 -9.37 5.84
C VAL A 354 -14.60 -10.14 5.83
N PHE A 355 -15.61 -9.72 6.59
CA PHE A 355 -16.87 -10.45 6.71
C PHE A 355 -17.82 -10.20 5.54
N ASP A 356 -17.62 -9.12 4.79
CA ASP A 356 -18.44 -8.74 3.64
C ASP A 356 -17.71 -8.93 2.30
N ILE A 357 -16.42 -9.29 2.32
CA ILE A 357 -15.58 -9.30 1.11
C ILE A 357 -16.04 -10.28 0.03
N ASN A 358 -16.42 -11.50 0.40
CA ASN A 358 -16.92 -12.49 -0.57
C ASN A 358 -18.22 -12.02 -1.22
N LYS A 359 -19.13 -11.46 -0.42
CA LYS A 359 -20.38 -10.89 -0.93
C LYS A 359 -20.08 -9.74 -1.92
N ARG A 360 -19.15 -8.85 -1.58
CA ARG A 360 -18.81 -7.72 -2.44
C ARG A 360 -18.25 -8.16 -3.79
N TYR A 361 -17.39 -9.19 -3.81
CA TYR A 361 -16.85 -9.73 -5.07
C TYR A 361 -17.88 -10.52 -5.87
N ASP A 362 -18.83 -11.19 -5.21
CA ASP A 362 -19.97 -11.85 -5.86
C ASP A 362 -20.91 -10.84 -6.55
N GLU A 363 -21.14 -9.68 -5.93
CA GLU A 363 -21.97 -8.59 -6.47
C GLU A 363 -21.40 -8.03 -7.77
N ILE A 364 -20.08 -7.87 -7.86
CA ILE A 364 -19.41 -7.37 -9.07
C ILE A 364 -19.01 -8.48 -10.07
N GLY A 365 -19.27 -9.75 -9.73
CA GLY A 365 -18.95 -10.90 -10.55
C GLY A 365 -17.48 -10.99 -10.90
N PHE A 366 -16.59 -10.96 -9.90
CA PHE A 366 -15.14 -10.96 -10.11
C PHE A 366 -14.44 -11.93 -9.15
N LYS A 367 -13.52 -12.73 -9.69
CA LYS A 367 -12.52 -13.51 -8.95
C LYS A 367 -11.17 -13.40 -9.66
N ASP A 368 -10.10 -13.47 -8.89
CA ASP A 368 -8.73 -13.22 -9.39
C ASP A 368 -8.15 -14.42 -10.13
N PHE A 369 -8.34 -15.62 -9.58
CA PHE A 369 -7.74 -16.82 -10.14
C PHE A 369 -8.53 -18.09 -9.82
N LYS A 370 -8.23 -19.16 -10.56
CA LYS A 370 -8.67 -20.51 -10.23
C LYS A 370 -7.53 -21.25 -9.56
N HIS A 371 -7.78 -21.80 -8.38
CA HIS A 371 -6.77 -22.58 -7.67
C HIS A 371 -6.35 -23.80 -8.48
N GLY A 372 -5.04 -24.05 -8.61
CA GLY A 372 -4.47 -25.04 -9.53
C GLY A 372 -4.89 -26.49 -9.25
N ILE A 373 -5.09 -26.84 -7.98
CA ILE A 373 -5.55 -28.19 -7.58
C ILE A 373 -7.08 -28.31 -7.56
N THR A 374 -7.76 -27.44 -6.81
CA THR A 374 -9.20 -27.57 -6.56
C THR A 374 -10.08 -27.02 -7.68
N GLY A 375 -9.56 -26.09 -8.49
CA GLY A 375 -10.33 -25.33 -9.48
C GLY A 375 -11.31 -24.33 -8.87
N ALA A 376 -11.26 -24.08 -7.56
CA ALA A 376 -12.07 -23.03 -6.93
C ALA A 376 -11.71 -21.66 -7.48
N SER A 377 -12.70 -20.81 -7.76
CA SER A 377 -12.48 -19.41 -8.11
C SER A 377 -12.27 -18.63 -6.82
N LEU A 378 -11.09 -18.03 -6.64
CA LEU A 378 -10.64 -17.40 -5.41
C LEU A 378 -10.38 -15.92 -5.61
N THR A 379 -10.63 -15.14 -4.55
CA THR A 379 -10.23 -13.74 -4.45
C THR A 379 -8.81 -13.68 -3.90
N LYS A 380 -7.93 -12.90 -4.53
CA LYS A 380 -6.61 -12.59 -3.99
C LYS A 380 -6.73 -11.40 -3.06
N MET A 381 -6.33 -11.54 -1.80
CA MET A 381 -6.35 -10.44 -0.82
C MET A 381 -5.04 -9.66 -0.77
N GLN A 382 -5.05 -8.35 -0.60
CA GLN A 382 -3.86 -7.50 -0.48
C GLN A 382 -4.03 -6.49 0.65
N HIS A 383 -3.10 -6.51 1.61
CA HIS A 383 -2.87 -5.49 2.65
C HIS A 383 -4.09 -4.62 3.07
N PRO A 384 -5.17 -5.24 3.61
CA PRO A 384 -6.41 -4.55 3.97
C PRO A 384 -6.32 -3.87 5.35
N GLU A 385 -5.29 -3.07 5.61
CA GLU A 385 -5.10 -2.48 6.94
C GLU A 385 -6.22 -1.51 7.29
N ALA A 386 -6.67 -0.67 6.35
CA ALA A 386 -7.73 0.30 6.61
C ALA A 386 -9.05 -0.40 7.00
N GLU A 387 -9.46 -1.39 6.22
CA GLU A 387 -10.71 -2.13 6.43
C GLU A 387 -10.64 -3.04 7.67
N SER A 388 -9.45 -3.55 7.99
CA SER A 388 -9.22 -4.32 9.22
C SER A 388 -9.28 -3.46 10.46
N PHE A 389 -8.81 -2.21 10.38
CA PHE A 389 -8.77 -1.27 11.50
C PHE A 389 -10.18 -0.80 11.92
N TRP A 390 -11.14 -0.77 11.00
CA TRP A 390 -12.52 -0.35 11.29
C TRP A 390 -13.19 -1.22 12.35
N GLY A 391 -13.86 -0.56 13.30
CA GLY A 391 -14.55 -1.23 14.40
C GLY A 391 -13.62 -1.74 15.51
N SER A 392 -12.30 -1.60 15.36
CA SER A 392 -11.32 -1.89 16.41
C SER A 392 -11.50 -0.95 17.60
N LYS A 393 -10.94 -1.33 18.76
CA LYS A 393 -10.97 -0.47 19.96
C LYS A 393 -10.27 0.86 19.72
N HIS A 394 -9.17 0.87 18.98
CA HIS A 394 -8.42 2.08 18.66
C HIS A 394 -9.18 3.00 17.70
N GLU A 395 -9.77 2.46 16.64
CA GLU A 395 -10.54 3.24 15.67
C GLU A 395 -11.79 3.88 16.30
N LYS A 396 -12.50 3.12 17.14
CA LYS A 396 -13.63 3.60 17.95
C LYS A 396 -13.24 4.67 18.95
N ALA A 397 -12.01 4.61 19.49
CA ALA A 397 -11.45 5.64 20.35
C ALA A 397 -10.94 6.87 19.58
N GLY A 398 -11.05 6.88 18.25
CA GLY A 398 -10.63 8.00 17.40
C GLY A 398 -9.14 8.04 17.10
N VAL A 399 -8.40 6.96 17.39
CA VAL A 399 -6.98 6.81 16.99
C VAL A 399 -6.89 6.66 15.47
N GLU A 400 -5.85 7.25 14.89
CA GLU A 400 -5.57 7.13 13.47
C GLU A 400 -4.20 6.48 13.19
N CYS A 401 -3.96 6.04 11.94
CA CYS A 401 -2.69 5.43 11.53
C CYS A 401 -1.45 6.26 11.94
N LYS A 402 -1.53 7.60 11.80
CA LYS A 402 -0.41 8.50 12.13
C LYS A 402 -0.04 8.49 13.61
N ASP A 403 -0.98 8.18 14.50
CA ASP A 403 -0.71 8.22 15.94
C ASP A 403 0.24 7.09 16.37
N CYS A 404 0.27 5.99 15.60
CA CYS A 404 1.16 4.84 15.80
C CYS A 404 2.35 4.83 14.83
N HIS A 405 2.15 5.21 13.56
CA HIS A 405 3.16 5.05 12.51
C HIS A 405 3.89 6.34 12.12
N MET A 406 3.38 7.51 12.52
CA MET A 406 3.91 8.84 12.17
C MET A 406 3.83 9.79 13.38
N PRO A 407 4.44 9.44 14.53
CA PRO A 407 4.26 10.22 15.75
C PRO A 407 4.76 11.66 15.60
N ARG A 408 4.22 12.55 16.42
CA ARG A 408 4.80 13.88 16.59
C ARG A 408 6.11 13.79 17.34
N VAL A 409 7.16 14.37 16.79
CA VAL A 409 8.52 14.38 17.33
C VAL A 409 9.03 15.82 17.48
N LYS A 410 10.02 16.02 18.35
CA LYS A 410 10.63 17.32 18.63
C LYS A 410 12.09 17.34 18.14
N LYS A 411 12.46 18.37 17.37
CA LYS A 411 13.85 18.66 16.96
C LYS A 411 14.16 20.10 17.34
N GLY A 412 14.97 20.28 18.39
CA GLY A 412 15.18 21.59 19.02
C GLY A 412 13.86 22.18 19.54
N ALA A 413 13.53 23.40 19.13
CA ALA A 413 12.28 24.07 19.50
C ALA A 413 11.06 23.69 18.63
N LYS A 414 11.26 23.01 17.49
CA LYS A 414 10.18 22.69 16.55
C LYS A 414 9.61 21.29 16.81
N THR A 415 8.28 21.20 16.86
CA THR A 415 7.55 19.93 16.80
C THR A 415 7.01 19.72 15.40
N TYR A 416 7.20 18.53 14.85
CA TYR A 416 6.69 18.13 13.53
C TYR A 416 6.19 16.69 13.56
N THR A 417 5.40 16.32 12.55
CA THR A 417 4.96 14.93 12.36
C THR A 417 6.06 14.16 11.64
N TRP A 418 6.53 13.06 12.21
CA TRP A 418 7.49 12.18 11.58
C TRP A 418 6.90 11.51 10.32
N HIS A 419 7.57 11.58 9.17
CA HIS A 419 7.10 11.03 7.90
C HIS A 419 7.84 9.76 7.45
N GLY A 420 8.72 9.18 8.29
CA GLY A 420 9.31 7.86 8.03
C GLY A 420 8.42 6.75 8.57
N GLN A 421 7.31 6.46 7.89
CA GLN A 421 6.33 5.47 8.35
C GLN A 421 7.02 4.14 8.66
N LYS A 422 6.84 3.65 9.89
CA LYS A 422 7.38 2.36 10.35
C LYS A 422 6.54 1.78 11.47
N SER A 423 6.84 0.54 11.87
CA SER A 423 6.16 -0.09 13.02
C SER A 423 6.28 0.75 14.29
N ALA A 424 5.18 0.87 15.04
CA ALA A 424 5.13 1.58 16.31
C ALA A 424 6.07 0.96 17.36
N ARG A 425 6.40 -0.33 17.24
CA ARG A 425 7.36 -1.05 18.09
C ARG A 425 8.73 -0.37 18.16
N TYR A 426 9.15 0.31 17.09
CA TYR A 426 10.43 1.03 17.05
C TYR A 426 10.31 2.48 17.55
N MET A 427 9.16 2.86 18.12
CA MET A 427 8.80 4.21 18.56
C MET A 427 7.83 4.21 19.74
N GLU A 428 7.83 3.18 20.59
CA GLU A 428 6.79 2.93 21.61
C GLU A 428 6.61 4.10 22.58
N LYS A 429 7.72 4.70 23.02
CA LYS A 429 7.71 5.91 23.84
C LYS A 429 6.93 7.07 23.22
N ALA A 430 7.06 7.25 21.91
CA ALA A 430 6.45 8.35 21.17
C ALA A 430 5.02 8.03 20.68
N THR A 431 4.60 6.77 20.82
CA THR A 431 3.34 6.24 20.26
C THR A 431 2.49 5.62 21.37
N CYS A 432 2.73 4.36 21.74
CA CYS A 432 1.94 3.58 22.69
C CYS A 432 1.91 4.20 24.10
N VAL A 433 3.08 4.45 24.71
CA VAL A 433 3.20 4.86 26.12
C VAL A 433 2.61 6.26 26.37
N LYS A 434 2.47 7.07 25.31
CA LYS A 434 1.85 8.39 25.40
C LYS A 434 0.36 8.31 25.77
N CYS A 435 -0.35 7.30 25.27
CA CYS A 435 -1.77 7.07 25.55
C CYS A 435 -1.99 6.02 26.65
N HIS A 436 -1.00 5.15 26.87
CA HIS A 436 -0.99 4.12 27.92
C HIS A 436 0.07 4.44 28.97
N PRO A 437 -0.12 5.50 29.80
CA PRO A 437 0.90 5.96 30.74
C PRO A 437 1.18 4.97 31.88
N SER A 438 0.31 3.98 32.07
CA SER A 438 0.50 2.88 33.02
C SER A 438 1.45 1.79 32.52
N TRP A 439 1.85 1.83 31.25
CA TRP A 439 2.77 0.85 30.67
C TRP A 439 4.16 1.46 30.45
N THR A 440 5.18 0.65 30.69
CA THR A 440 6.52 0.83 30.17
C THR A 440 6.58 0.46 28.68
N GLU A 441 7.65 0.85 27.98
CA GLU A 441 7.88 0.43 26.58
C GLU A 441 7.90 -1.10 26.46
N LYS A 442 8.53 -1.80 27.42
CA LYS A 442 8.56 -3.27 27.47
C LYS A 442 7.19 -3.91 27.66
N GLU A 443 6.31 -3.30 28.47
CA GLU A 443 4.94 -3.80 28.63
C GLU A 443 4.12 -3.57 27.36
N ALA A 444 4.33 -2.45 26.66
CA ALA A 444 3.70 -2.21 25.36
C ALA A 444 4.18 -3.25 24.31
N ASP A 445 5.48 -3.50 24.20
CA ASP A 445 6.05 -4.53 23.31
C ASP A 445 5.48 -5.92 23.65
N TYR A 446 5.40 -6.26 24.95
CA TYR A 446 4.82 -7.53 25.40
C TYR A 446 3.35 -7.69 24.99
N GLN A 447 2.55 -6.63 25.05
CA GLN A 447 1.16 -6.66 24.59
C GLN A 447 1.06 -6.84 23.07
N ILE A 448 1.93 -6.16 22.30
CA ILE A 448 2.01 -6.32 20.84
C ILE A 448 2.36 -7.79 20.52
N ASP A 449 3.40 -8.33 21.14
CA ASP A 449 3.85 -9.70 20.92
C ASP A 449 2.78 -10.73 21.30
N ALA A 450 2.10 -10.56 22.43
CA ALA A 450 1.05 -11.50 22.85
C ALA A 450 -0.07 -11.62 21.81
N ILE A 451 -0.52 -10.50 21.25
CA ILE A 451 -1.53 -10.46 20.19
C ILE A 451 -0.99 -11.10 18.91
N GLN A 452 0.17 -10.63 18.43
CA GLN A 452 0.73 -11.11 17.16
C GLN A 452 1.07 -12.59 17.21
N ASN A 453 1.61 -13.09 18.33
CA ASN A 453 1.91 -14.51 18.51
C ASN A 453 0.63 -15.36 18.52
N TYR A 454 -0.42 -14.90 19.20
CA TYR A 454 -1.70 -15.61 19.21
C TYR A 454 -2.29 -15.71 17.79
N ILE A 455 -2.32 -14.59 17.06
CA ILE A 455 -2.89 -14.55 15.70
C ILE A 455 -2.04 -15.33 14.71
N LYS A 456 -0.70 -15.24 14.76
CA LYS A 456 0.20 -16.11 13.97
C LYS A 456 -0.08 -17.59 14.24
N GLY A 457 -0.29 -17.98 15.50
CA GLY A 457 -0.66 -19.35 15.86
C GLY A 457 -1.99 -19.80 15.23
N LYS A 458 -2.96 -18.89 15.07
CA LYS A 458 -4.23 -19.18 14.37
C LYS A 458 -4.06 -19.21 12.86
N LEU A 459 -3.27 -18.31 12.29
CA LEU A 459 -2.88 -18.29 10.88
C LEU A 459 -2.27 -19.63 10.45
N THR A 460 -1.26 -20.11 11.17
CA THR A 460 -0.62 -21.41 10.89
C THR A 460 -1.61 -22.58 10.96
N LYS A 461 -2.59 -22.53 11.89
CA LYS A 461 -3.65 -23.55 11.97
C LYS A 461 -4.63 -23.47 10.81
N ALA A 462 -5.01 -22.26 10.38
CA ALA A 462 -5.83 -22.07 9.18
C ALA A 462 -5.12 -22.60 7.94
N GLU A 463 -3.82 -22.32 7.78
CA GLU A 463 -3.01 -22.87 6.69
C GLU A 463 -2.95 -24.39 6.71
N PHE A 464 -2.74 -24.98 7.90
CA PHE A 464 -2.75 -26.42 8.05
C PHE A 464 -4.05 -27.04 7.55
N TRP A 465 -5.20 -26.55 8.03
CA TRP A 465 -6.49 -27.11 7.66
C TRP A 465 -6.86 -26.86 6.20
N LEU A 466 -6.54 -25.67 5.67
CA LEU A 466 -6.76 -25.35 4.26
C LEU A 466 -5.85 -26.22 3.36
N GLY A 467 -4.61 -26.44 3.77
CA GLY A 467 -3.69 -27.37 3.11
C GLY A 467 -4.20 -28.82 3.11
N GLN A 468 -4.78 -29.30 4.23
CA GLN A 468 -5.41 -30.62 4.32
C GLN A 468 -6.66 -30.71 3.45
N PHE A 469 -7.44 -29.62 3.37
CA PHE A 469 -8.61 -29.54 2.53
C PHE A 469 -8.23 -29.67 1.05
N ILE A 470 -7.23 -28.92 0.59
CA ILE A 470 -6.73 -29.00 -0.78
C ILE A 470 -6.27 -30.43 -1.15
N ASP A 471 -5.56 -31.12 -0.25
CA ASP A 471 -5.14 -32.51 -0.49
C ASP A 471 -6.32 -33.49 -0.53
N THR A 472 -7.29 -33.30 0.36
CA THR A 472 -8.52 -34.11 0.40
C THR A 472 -9.32 -33.92 -0.88
N PHE A 473 -9.39 -32.69 -1.41
CA PHE A 473 -10.03 -32.40 -2.68
C PHE A 473 -9.40 -33.17 -3.84
N ALA A 474 -8.06 -33.20 -3.91
CA ALA A 474 -7.34 -33.96 -4.93
C ALA A 474 -7.65 -35.47 -4.85
N LYS A 475 -7.69 -36.03 -3.63
CA LYS A 475 -8.07 -37.43 -3.39
C LYS A 475 -9.51 -37.72 -3.82
N ALA A 476 -10.46 -36.87 -3.44
CA ALA A 476 -11.87 -36.99 -3.80
C ALA A 476 -12.10 -36.93 -5.31
N LYS A 477 -11.41 -36.01 -6.00
CA LYS A 477 -11.44 -35.94 -7.47
C LYS A 477 -10.92 -37.24 -8.10
N LYS A 478 -9.80 -37.79 -7.61
CA LYS A 478 -9.25 -39.07 -8.10
C LYS A 478 -10.17 -40.26 -7.81
N ALA A 479 -10.90 -40.25 -6.70
CA ALA A 479 -11.92 -41.24 -6.37
C ALA A 479 -13.20 -41.10 -7.22
N GLY A 480 -13.31 -40.03 -8.02
CA GLY A 480 -14.47 -39.74 -8.86
C GLY A 480 -15.70 -39.33 -8.06
N VAL A 481 -15.53 -38.59 -6.96
CA VAL A 481 -16.64 -37.89 -6.29
C VAL A 481 -17.35 -36.99 -7.32
N SER A 482 -18.68 -36.88 -7.23
CA SER A 482 -19.49 -36.14 -8.21
C SER A 482 -19.14 -34.65 -8.26
N GLU A 483 -19.29 -34.03 -9.43
CA GLU A 483 -18.99 -32.61 -9.60
C GLU A 483 -19.91 -31.70 -8.76
N ASP A 484 -21.11 -32.13 -8.38
CA ASP A 484 -21.98 -31.37 -7.47
C ASP A 484 -21.35 -31.23 -6.08
N VAL A 485 -20.81 -32.33 -5.53
CA VAL A 485 -20.08 -32.31 -4.24
C VAL A 485 -18.79 -31.52 -4.37
N LEU A 486 -18.04 -31.68 -5.47
CA LEU A 486 -16.82 -30.90 -5.71
C LEU A 486 -17.13 -29.41 -5.86
N LYS A 487 -18.26 -29.03 -6.45
CA LYS A 487 -18.73 -27.64 -6.56
C LYS A 487 -19.07 -27.06 -5.19
N GLU A 488 -19.72 -27.82 -4.31
CA GLU A 488 -19.94 -27.41 -2.93
C GLU A 488 -18.61 -27.19 -2.19
N ALA A 489 -17.68 -28.14 -2.30
CA ALA A 489 -16.36 -28.02 -1.70
C ALA A 489 -15.59 -26.79 -2.23
N ARG A 490 -15.68 -26.46 -3.53
CA ARG A 490 -15.04 -25.24 -4.07
C ARG A 490 -15.58 -23.94 -3.43
N LYS A 491 -16.87 -23.88 -3.05
CA LYS A 491 -17.43 -22.73 -2.31
C LYS A 491 -16.87 -22.62 -0.89
N LEU A 492 -16.70 -23.77 -0.22
CA LEU A 492 -16.06 -23.82 1.09
C LEU A 492 -14.58 -23.42 0.99
N HIS A 493 -13.90 -23.75 -0.11
CA HIS A 493 -12.54 -23.30 -0.34
C HIS A 493 -12.48 -21.78 -0.46
N ASP A 494 -13.34 -21.16 -1.27
CA ASP A 494 -13.39 -19.69 -1.39
C ASP A 494 -13.65 -19.01 -0.03
N THR A 495 -14.55 -19.56 0.78
CA THR A 495 -14.80 -19.07 2.13
C THR A 495 -13.58 -19.23 3.05
N ALA A 496 -12.98 -20.42 3.07
CA ALA A 496 -11.82 -20.71 3.89
C ALA A 496 -10.61 -19.84 3.51
N HIS A 497 -10.42 -19.64 2.20
CA HIS A 497 -9.36 -18.85 1.62
C HIS A 497 -9.48 -17.38 2.03
N SER A 498 -10.61 -16.73 1.77
CA SER A 498 -10.79 -15.31 2.09
C SER A 498 -10.61 -15.01 3.57
N TYR A 499 -11.11 -15.88 4.45
CA TYR A 499 -10.96 -15.70 5.90
C TYR A 499 -9.55 -16.00 6.43
N TRP A 500 -8.70 -16.67 5.66
CA TRP A 500 -7.29 -16.88 5.98
C TRP A 500 -6.41 -15.80 5.36
N GLU A 501 -6.50 -15.65 4.03
CA GLU A 501 -5.58 -14.83 3.25
C GLU A 501 -5.67 -13.35 3.63
N TRP A 502 -6.84 -12.88 4.08
CA TRP A 502 -7.00 -11.54 4.63
C TRP A 502 -5.92 -11.22 5.67
N TRP A 503 -5.57 -12.18 6.54
CA TRP A 503 -4.64 -11.97 7.66
C TRP A 503 -3.19 -12.33 7.33
N THR A 504 -2.93 -13.06 6.24
CA THR A 504 -1.57 -13.13 5.69
C THR A 504 -1.27 -11.89 4.85
N ALA A 505 -2.28 -11.30 4.21
CA ALA A 505 -2.18 -10.08 3.42
C ALA A 505 -2.02 -8.83 4.30
N GLU A 506 -2.79 -8.75 5.40
CA GLU A 506 -2.75 -7.67 6.38
C GLU A 506 -1.45 -7.68 7.20
N ASN A 507 -0.86 -6.51 7.42
CA ASN A 507 0.52 -6.41 7.88
C ASN A 507 0.71 -6.39 9.40
N SER A 508 -0.35 -6.20 10.20
CA SER A 508 -0.26 -6.03 11.64
C SER A 508 -0.18 -7.32 12.44
N ASP A 509 -0.32 -8.48 11.77
CA ASP A 509 -0.49 -9.78 12.43
C ASP A 509 -1.68 -9.74 13.41
N GLY A 510 -2.78 -9.08 12.99
CA GLY A 510 -4.01 -8.93 13.75
C GLY A 510 -3.99 -7.85 14.84
N PHE A 511 -2.88 -7.14 15.06
CA PHE A 511 -2.83 -6.06 16.06
C PHE A 511 -3.85 -4.94 15.80
N HIS A 512 -4.15 -4.64 14.53
CA HIS A 512 -5.15 -3.62 14.19
C HIS A 512 -6.56 -4.00 14.64
N ASN A 513 -6.91 -5.29 14.68
CA ASN A 513 -8.21 -5.78 15.15
C ASN A 513 -8.13 -7.25 15.57
N PRO A 514 -7.66 -7.54 16.80
CA PRO A 514 -7.35 -8.90 17.22
C PRO A 514 -8.59 -9.80 17.33
N ASP A 515 -9.73 -9.23 17.71
CA ASP A 515 -10.99 -9.97 17.82
C ASP A 515 -11.52 -10.36 16.43
N GLY A 516 -11.49 -9.43 15.47
CA GLY A 516 -11.83 -9.70 14.07
C GLY A 516 -10.91 -10.75 13.44
N ALA A 517 -9.60 -10.67 13.72
CA ALA A 517 -8.60 -11.64 13.26
C ALA A 517 -8.88 -13.04 13.80
N ARG A 518 -9.12 -13.15 15.10
CA ARG A 518 -9.46 -14.41 15.75
C ARG A 518 -10.71 -15.04 15.16
N GLU A 519 -11.77 -14.26 15.00
CA GLU A 519 -13.05 -14.75 14.47
C GLU A 519 -12.92 -15.23 13.03
N SER A 520 -12.31 -14.41 12.17
CA SER A 520 -12.10 -14.76 10.76
C SER A 520 -11.28 -16.04 10.62
N LEU A 521 -10.14 -16.15 11.33
CA LEU A 521 -9.29 -17.34 11.23
C LEU A 521 -9.99 -18.60 11.77
N ALA A 522 -10.86 -18.48 12.77
CA ALA A 522 -11.71 -19.59 13.20
C ALA A 522 -12.68 -20.03 12.08
N ARG A 523 -13.35 -19.07 11.41
CA ARG A 523 -14.23 -19.37 10.27
C ARG A 523 -13.48 -20.02 9.10
N SER A 524 -12.23 -19.63 8.86
CA SER A 524 -11.37 -20.29 7.86
C SER A 524 -11.13 -21.77 8.17
N ILE A 525 -10.80 -22.06 9.44
CA ILE A 525 -10.61 -23.43 9.93
C ILE A 525 -11.90 -24.23 9.82
N ASP A 526 -13.03 -23.68 10.27
CA ASP A 526 -14.34 -24.35 10.24
C ASP A 526 -14.77 -24.67 8.80
N ALA A 527 -14.61 -23.72 7.87
CA ALA A 527 -14.91 -23.93 6.46
C ALA A 527 -14.01 -25.01 5.84
N SER A 528 -12.72 -25.04 6.20
CA SER A 528 -11.78 -26.07 5.75
C SER A 528 -12.15 -27.46 6.26
N GLN A 529 -12.45 -27.58 7.56
CA GLN A 529 -12.85 -28.85 8.18
C GLN A 529 -14.20 -29.36 7.63
N LYS A 530 -15.16 -28.45 7.41
CA LYS A 530 -16.42 -28.79 6.75
C LYS A 530 -16.19 -29.31 5.33
N GLY A 531 -15.30 -28.66 4.56
CA GLY A 531 -14.92 -29.09 3.22
C GLY A 531 -14.31 -30.49 3.22
N ILE A 532 -13.40 -30.78 4.16
CA ILE A 532 -12.80 -32.11 4.35
C ILE A 532 -13.88 -33.15 4.66
N LYS A 533 -14.81 -32.83 5.58
CA LYS A 533 -15.90 -33.75 5.95
C LYS A 533 -16.79 -34.08 4.75
N VAL A 534 -17.25 -33.08 4.02
CA VAL A 534 -18.09 -33.25 2.81
C VAL A 534 -17.43 -34.20 1.80
N LEU A 535 -16.13 -34.01 1.56
CA LEU A 535 -15.39 -34.84 0.62
C LEU A 535 -15.16 -36.27 1.13
N ASN A 536 -14.84 -36.44 2.40
CA ASN A 536 -14.63 -37.76 3.00
C ASN A 536 -15.93 -38.58 3.05
N ASP A 537 -17.04 -37.97 3.45
CA ASP A 537 -18.34 -38.62 3.47
C ASP A 537 -18.74 -39.10 2.07
N ALA A 538 -18.52 -38.27 1.05
CA ALA A 538 -18.80 -38.65 -0.35
C ALA A 538 -17.90 -39.78 -0.87
N MET A 539 -16.62 -39.81 -0.50
CA MET A 539 -15.72 -40.92 -0.82
C MET A 539 -16.11 -42.23 -0.11
N ALA A 540 -16.55 -42.14 1.15
CA ALA A 540 -16.98 -43.30 1.94
C ALA A 540 -18.28 -43.89 1.37
N ALA A 541 -19.29 -43.05 1.09
CA ALA A 541 -20.55 -43.47 0.48
C ALA A 541 -20.31 -44.17 -0.87
N LYS A 542 -19.35 -43.68 -1.66
CA LYS A 542 -18.98 -44.31 -2.93
C LYS A 542 -18.28 -45.67 -2.76
N THR A 543 -17.43 -45.80 -1.74
CA THR A 543 -16.78 -47.08 -1.42
C THR A 543 -17.80 -48.11 -0.95
N ALA A 544 -18.80 -47.71 -0.16
CA ALA A 544 -19.87 -48.59 0.32
C ALA A 544 -20.87 -49.01 -0.76
N ALA A 545 -20.95 -48.25 -1.86
CA ALA A 545 -21.82 -48.55 -3.00
C ALA A 545 -21.16 -49.44 -4.08
N LYS A 546 -19.89 -49.81 -3.89
CA LYS A 546 -19.15 -50.79 -4.70
C LYS A 546 -19.09 -52.11 -3.96
#